data_AF-A0A395IEC5-F1
#
_entry.id   AF-A0A395IEC5-F1
#
_cell.length_a   1.000
_cell.length_b   1.000
_cell.length_c   1.000
_cell.angle_alpha   90.00
_cell.angle_beta   90.00
_cell.angle_gamma   90.00
#
_symmetry.space_group_name_H-M   'P 1'
#
loop_
_entity.id
_entity.type
_entity.pdbx_description
1 polymer ?
#
loop_
_entity_poly.entity_id
_entity_poly.type
_entity_poly.pdbx_seq_one_letter_code
_entity_poly.pdbx_strand_id
1 'polypeptide(L)'
;MAIFDSKRTSMAIEENHAEGLSSKRHEHHYKRPRKYNSKGHRKQSFALERRSDNMCWYREKEWEKKRLLFDVGVAVRKRFFEQSKAILPHRKAKEGPDCRIIREGNEACHRGDAIADAALFELGLLSGADNIVAYHDLYLCGLHQIYTSPQEFTKAIGYWASIATVDATTASERHRVEALECLTSITGLWNNTLTAEEFKASFVGNTSLYRLRELSRSIIRIDRGSKYRGYVEGKVDSGDVNNLEQSDGTEWG
;
A
#
# COMPACT_ATOMS: atom_id res chain seq x y z
N MET A 1 20.39 33.18 5.21
CA MET A 1 19.22 33.07 6.09
C MET A 1 18.92 31.57 6.18
N ALA A 2 19.36 30.97 7.28
CA ALA A 2 19.25 29.53 7.55
C ALA A 2 17.79 29.14 7.77
N ILE A 3 17.46 27.84 7.62
CA ILE A 3 16.61 26.98 8.47
C ILE A 3 16.27 25.73 7.64
N PHE A 4 16.77 24.54 8.04
CA PHE A 4 15.97 23.36 8.41
C PHE A 4 16.87 22.12 8.61
N ASP A 5 17.42 22.02 9.82
CA ASP A 5 17.80 20.74 10.43
C ASP A 5 16.54 20.14 11.08
N SER A 6 16.04 19.02 10.56
CA SER A 6 15.13 18.14 11.28
C SER A 6 15.12 16.74 10.65
N LYS A 7 16.18 15.99 10.90
CA LYS A 7 16.18 14.52 10.82
C LYS A 7 16.98 13.97 12.00
N ARG A 8 16.44 14.08 13.21
CA ARG A 8 16.91 13.30 14.36
C ARG A 8 15.85 13.25 15.45
N THR A 9 15.11 12.15 15.46
CA THR A 9 14.46 11.67 16.69
C THR A 9 14.71 10.18 16.80
N SER A 10 15.77 9.85 17.54
CA SER A 10 16.13 8.50 17.94
C SER A 10 15.10 7.93 18.90
N MET A 11 14.71 6.67 18.72
CA MET A 11 14.14 5.85 19.79
C MET A 11 15.20 4.86 20.26
N ALA A 12 15.76 5.13 21.44
CA ALA A 12 16.51 4.17 22.23
C ALA A 12 15.51 3.21 22.90
N ILE A 13 15.78 1.90 22.83
CA ILE A 13 15.12 0.90 23.66
C ILE A 13 16.16 0.50 24.71
N GLU A 14 15.87 0.85 25.96
CA GLU A 14 16.69 0.53 27.13
C GLU A 14 16.69 -0.97 27.42
N GLU A 15 17.89 -1.47 27.70
CA GLU A 15 18.20 -2.75 28.29
C GLU A 15 17.61 -2.86 29.71
N ASN A 16 17.08 -4.02 30.07
CA ASN A 16 16.98 -4.42 31.47
C ASN A 16 17.55 -5.83 31.64
N HIS A 17 18.74 -5.86 32.23
CA HIS A 17 19.36 -7.04 32.82
C HIS A 17 18.66 -7.42 34.13
N ALA A 18 18.47 -8.72 34.36
CA ALA A 18 18.60 -9.32 35.69
C ALA A 18 18.86 -10.84 35.57
N GLU A 19 20.05 -11.23 35.98
CA GLU A 19 20.49 -12.61 36.18
C GLU A 19 19.88 -13.25 37.45
N GLY A 20 19.81 -14.59 37.48
CA GLY A 20 20.48 -15.33 38.54
C GLY A 20 19.70 -15.86 39.76
N LEU A 21 19.34 -17.15 39.67
CA LEU A 21 19.60 -18.23 40.64
C LEU A 21 18.77 -18.44 41.95
N SER A 22 18.31 -19.70 42.05
CA SER A 22 18.42 -20.64 43.21
C SER A 22 17.27 -20.80 44.24
N SER A 23 16.50 -21.87 44.02
CA SER A 23 16.12 -22.97 44.94
C SER A 23 15.99 -22.71 46.46
N LYS A 24 14.78 -22.99 46.99
CA LYS A 24 14.58 -23.85 48.18
C LYS A 24 13.12 -24.32 48.30
N ARG A 25 12.96 -25.62 48.56
CA ARG A 25 11.71 -26.34 48.90
C ARG A 25 11.12 -25.85 50.23
N HIS A 26 9.79 -25.83 50.35
CA HIS A 26 9.08 -26.40 51.51
C HIS A 26 7.59 -26.61 51.21
N GLU A 27 6.99 -27.45 52.06
CA GLU A 27 5.82 -28.30 51.87
C GLU A 27 4.44 -27.63 51.88
N HIS A 28 3.50 -28.44 51.38
CA HIS A 28 2.05 -28.36 51.44
C HIS A 28 1.42 -27.64 52.64
N HIS A 29 0.48 -26.74 52.33
CA HIS A 29 -0.78 -26.66 53.07
C HIS A 29 -1.96 -26.34 52.12
N TYR A 30 -2.83 -27.32 51.95
CA TYR A 30 -4.13 -27.18 51.29
C TYR A 30 -5.01 -26.17 52.06
N LYS A 31 -5.35 -25.04 51.43
CA LYS A 31 -6.48 -24.19 51.85
C LYS A 31 -7.47 -24.08 50.71
N ARG A 32 -8.71 -24.50 50.99
CA ARG A 32 -9.86 -24.50 50.07
C ARG A 32 -10.05 -23.14 49.37
N PRO A 33 -10.36 -23.08 48.06
CA PRO A 33 -10.74 -21.83 47.43
C PRO A 33 -12.12 -21.40 47.93
N ARG A 34 -12.18 -20.18 48.48
CA ARG A 34 -13.44 -19.44 48.65
C ARG A 34 -14.04 -19.19 47.27
N LYS A 35 -15.37 -19.37 47.16
CA LYS A 35 -16.17 -19.06 45.96
C LYS A 35 -15.85 -17.64 45.48
N TYR A 36 -15.22 -17.52 44.31
CA TYR A 36 -15.00 -16.25 43.64
C TYR A 36 -16.35 -15.67 43.19
N ASN A 37 -16.56 -14.40 43.52
CA ASN A 37 -17.78 -13.65 43.22
C ASN A 37 -17.75 -13.27 41.72
N SER A 38 -18.49 -14.01 40.89
CA SER A 38 -18.49 -13.95 39.41
C SER A 38 -19.07 -12.66 38.80
N LYS A 39 -19.45 -11.66 39.62
CA LYS A 39 -20.07 -10.41 39.16
C LYS A 39 -19.06 -9.33 38.75
N GLY A 40 -17.81 -9.40 39.21
CA GLY A 40 -16.75 -8.44 38.86
C GLY A 40 -16.09 -8.69 37.49
N HIS A 41 -15.85 -9.97 37.15
CA HIS A 41 -15.23 -10.35 35.89
C HIS A 41 -16.09 -10.05 34.66
N ARG A 42 -17.42 -10.19 34.76
CA ARG A 42 -18.33 -9.80 33.66
C ARG A 42 -18.25 -8.31 33.35
N LYS A 43 -18.15 -7.43 34.35
CA LYS A 43 -18.07 -5.98 34.09
C LYS A 43 -16.75 -5.55 33.46
N GLN A 44 -15.65 -6.21 33.82
CA GLN A 44 -14.34 -5.96 33.19
C GLN A 44 -14.26 -6.52 31.77
N SER A 45 -14.83 -7.71 31.50
CA SER A 45 -14.87 -8.26 30.14
C SER A 45 -15.69 -7.38 29.19
N PHE A 46 -16.88 -6.92 29.61
CA PHE A 46 -17.70 -6.01 28.80
C PHE A 46 -17.05 -4.64 28.55
N ALA A 47 -16.21 -4.14 29.47
CA ALA A 47 -15.50 -2.88 29.29
C ALA A 47 -14.27 -3.02 28.38
N LEU A 48 -13.58 -4.16 28.41
CA LEU A 48 -12.51 -4.50 27.48
C LEU A 48 -13.03 -4.76 26.07
N GLU A 49 -14.16 -5.46 25.95
CA GLU A 49 -14.83 -5.74 24.68
C GLU A 49 -15.28 -4.44 23.99
N ARG A 50 -15.93 -3.53 24.73
CA ARG A 50 -16.26 -2.18 24.20
C ARG A 50 -15.02 -1.33 23.82
N ARG A 51 -13.89 -1.50 24.50
CA ARG A 51 -12.64 -0.82 24.13
C ARG A 51 -12.04 -1.42 22.85
N SER A 52 -12.10 -2.73 22.69
CA SER A 52 -11.67 -3.44 21.49
C SER A 52 -12.54 -3.06 20.27
N ASP A 53 -13.86 -3.01 20.45
CA ASP A 53 -14.81 -2.66 19.39
C ASP A 53 -14.65 -1.20 18.93
N ASN A 54 -14.48 -0.27 19.87
CA ASN A 54 -14.21 1.13 19.55
C ASN A 54 -12.90 1.29 18.77
N MET A 55 -11.85 0.58 19.16
CA MET A 55 -10.54 0.67 18.50
C MET A 55 -10.55 0.04 17.09
N CYS A 56 -11.35 -1.02 16.89
CA CYS A 56 -11.60 -1.62 15.58
C CYS A 56 -12.30 -0.62 14.63
N TRP A 57 -13.35 0.05 15.11
CA TRP A 57 -14.10 1.03 14.33
C TRP A 57 -13.29 2.26 13.92
N TYR A 58 -12.42 2.78 14.81
CA TYR A 58 -11.53 3.88 14.44
C TYR A 58 -10.53 3.47 13.35
N ARG A 59 -9.94 2.27 13.45
CA ARG A 59 -9.02 1.74 12.44
C ARG A 59 -9.71 1.55 11.08
N GLU A 60 -10.94 1.04 11.10
CA GLU A 60 -11.75 0.86 9.88
C GLU A 60 -12.05 2.19 9.20
N LYS A 61 -12.42 3.22 9.98
CA LYS A 61 -12.65 4.57 9.43
C LYS A 61 -11.40 5.22 8.86
N GLU A 62 -10.26 5.07 9.52
CA GLU A 62 -8.98 5.57 9.00
C GLU A 62 -8.58 4.86 7.71
N TRP A 63 -8.79 3.54 7.65
CA TRP A 63 -8.54 2.76 6.45
C TRP A 63 -9.45 3.18 5.30
N GLU A 64 -10.74 3.38 5.55
CA GLU A 64 -11.70 3.81 4.52
C GLU A 64 -11.34 5.19 3.95
N LYS A 65 -10.87 6.13 4.78
CA LYS A 65 -10.37 7.43 4.29
C LYS A 65 -9.18 7.27 3.36
N LYS A 66 -8.20 6.44 3.72
CA LYS A 66 -6.99 6.16 2.91
C LYS A 66 -7.38 5.50 1.58
N ARG A 67 -8.30 4.55 1.63
CA ARG A 67 -8.85 3.88 0.45
C ARG A 67 -9.56 4.86 -0.48
N LEU A 68 -10.42 5.73 0.06
CA LEU A 68 -11.14 6.72 -0.74
C LEU A 68 -10.18 7.69 -1.43
N LEU A 69 -9.16 8.18 -0.71
CA LEU A 69 -8.11 9.01 -1.28
C LEU A 69 -7.40 8.30 -2.44
N PHE A 70 -7.00 7.04 -2.23
CA PHE A 70 -6.35 6.22 -3.24
C PHE A 70 -7.24 6.00 -4.47
N ASP A 71 -8.52 5.66 -4.27
CA ASP A 71 -9.47 5.41 -5.35
C ASP A 71 -9.74 6.68 -6.17
N VAL A 72 -9.78 7.86 -5.54
CA VAL A 72 -9.83 9.16 -6.26
C VAL A 72 -8.59 9.34 -7.11
N GLY A 73 -7.40 9.12 -6.56
CA GLY A 73 -6.14 9.20 -7.30
C GLY A 73 -6.11 8.28 -8.52
N VAL A 74 -6.53 7.02 -8.33
CA VAL A 74 -6.67 6.03 -9.41
C VAL A 74 -7.68 6.50 -10.47
N ALA A 75 -8.83 7.03 -10.07
CA ALA A 75 -9.85 7.51 -11.00
C ALA A 75 -9.33 8.67 -11.87
N VAL A 76 -8.61 9.62 -11.26
CA VAL A 76 -8.00 10.75 -11.98
C VAL A 76 -6.94 10.25 -12.97
N ARG A 77 -5.97 9.43 -12.51
CA ARG A 77 -4.92 8.88 -13.38
C ARG A 77 -5.48 8.05 -14.52
N LYS A 78 -6.52 7.24 -14.26
CA LYS A 78 -7.23 6.49 -15.30
C LYS A 78 -7.82 7.41 -16.34
N ARG A 79 -8.53 8.47 -15.94
CA ARG A 79 -9.14 9.41 -16.87
C ARG A 79 -8.08 10.04 -17.79
N PHE A 80 -6.95 10.49 -17.24
CA PHE A 80 -5.84 11.02 -18.03
C PHE A 80 -5.24 9.96 -18.98
N PHE A 81 -5.07 8.73 -18.52
CA PHE A 81 -4.58 7.63 -19.35
C PHE A 81 -5.54 7.33 -20.52
N GLU A 82 -6.85 7.26 -20.27
CA GLU A 82 -7.87 7.06 -21.32
C GLU A 82 -7.88 8.21 -22.33
N GLN A 83 -7.79 9.46 -21.88
CA GLN A 83 -7.68 10.62 -22.76
C GLN A 83 -6.40 10.56 -23.61
N SER A 84 -5.28 10.16 -23.02
CA SER A 84 -4.00 10.02 -23.73
C SER A 84 -4.07 8.95 -24.82
N LYS A 85 -4.76 7.84 -24.56
CA LYS A 85 -4.99 6.79 -25.57
C LYS A 85 -5.80 7.28 -26.77
N ALA A 86 -6.76 8.17 -26.56
CA ALA A 86 -7.60 8.71 -27.65
C ALA A 86 -6.80 9.56 -28.66
N ILE A 87 -5.65 10.10 -28.24
CA ILE A 87 -4.75 10.92 -29.07
C ILE A 87 -3.76 10.03 -29.86
N LEU A 88 -3.58 8.76 -29.46
CA LEU A 88 -2.72 7.84 -30.17
C LEU A 88 -3.42 7.41 -31.48
N PRO A 89 -2.85 7.72 -32.67
CA PRO A 89 -3.48 7.37 -33.94
C PRO A 89 -3.64 5.85 -34.05
N HIS A 90 -4.79 5.40 -34.56
CA HIS A 90 -5.24 4.01 -34.69
C HIS A 90 -4.13 2.94 -34.71
N ARG A 91 -3.78 2.39 -33.54
CA ARG A 91 -2.86 1.25 -33.45
C ARG A 91 -3.55 0.06 -32.82
N LYS A 92 -4.19 -0.73 -33.69
CA LYS A 92 -4.54 -2.13 -33.40
C LYS A 92 -3.24 -2.93 -33.40
N ALA A 93 -2.62 -3.12 -32.26
CA ALA A 93 -1.55 -4.10 -32.15
C ALA A 93 -1.65 -4.80 -30.80
N LYS A 94 -2.28 -5.97 -30.82
CA LYS A 94 -2.28 -6.91 -29.69
C LYS A 94 -0.85 -7.32 -29.31
N GLU A 95 0.14 -7.10 -30.19
CA GLU A 95 1.56 -7.36 -29.94
C GLU A 95 2.43 -6.27 -30.60
N GLY A 96 3.25 -5.59 -29.80
CA GLY A 96 4.15 -4.52 -30.22
C GLY A 96 4.70 -3.71 -29.04
N PRO A 97 5.72 -2.84 -29.24
CA PRO A 97 6.26 -1.96 -28.20
C PRO A 97 5.17 -1.12 -27.52
N ASP A 98 4.18 -0.69 -28.29
CA ASP A 98 3.03 0.08 -27.84
C ASP A 98 2.14 -0.71 -26.87
N CYS A 99 1.99 -2.03 -27.07
CA CYS A 99 1.24 -2.89 -26.15
C CYS A 99 1.92 -2.97 -24.76
N ARG A 100 3.26 -3.03 -24.75
CA ARG A 100 4.03 -2.96 -23.50
C ARG A 100 3.84 -1.61 -22.81
N ILE A 101 3.92 -0.51 -23.56
CA ILE A 101 3.73 0.85 -23.02
C ILE A 101 2.31 1.03 -22.49
N ILE A 102 1.29 0.59 -23.21
CA ILE A 102 -0.11 0.65 -22.78
C ILE A 102 -0.32 -0.18 -21.51
N ARG A 103 0.28 -1.38 -21.44
CA ARG A 103 0.23 -2.22 -20.24
C ARG A 103 0.89 -1.55 -19.04
N GLU A 104 2.07 -0.98 -19.23
CA GLU A 104 2.81 -0.25 -18.19
C GLU A 104 2.08 1.04 -17.76
N GLY A 105 1.45 1.75 -18.69
CA GLY A 105 0.61 2.91 -18.38
C GLY A 105 -0.65 2.52 -17.59
N ASN A 106 -1.31 1.43 -18.00
CA ASN A 106 -2.48 0.92 -17.30
C ASN A 106 -2.13 0.43 -15.88
N GLU A 107 -0.99 -0.23 -15.68
CA GLU A 107 -0.59 -0.59 -14.31
C GLU A 107 -0.15 0.61 -13.47
N ALA A 108 0.50 1.61 -14.07
CA ALA A 108 0.84 2.84 -13.36
C ALA A 108 -0.40 3.59 -12.87
N CYS A 109 -1.46 3.69 -13.70
CA CYS A 109 -2.65 4.45 -13.33
C CYS A 109 -3.49 3.79 -12.21
N HIS A 110 -3.34 2.48 -11.99
CA HIS A 110 -4.01 1.78 -10.90
C HIS A 110 -3.15 1.63 -9.63
N ARG A 111 -1.88 2.02 -9.67
CA ARG A 111 -1.01 2.04 -8.49
C ARG A 111 -1.20 3.35 -7.72
N GLY A 112 -0.86 3.32 -6.44
CA GLY A 112 -0.56 4.52 -5.66
C GLY A 112 0.61 5.28 -6.27
N ASP A 113 0.45 6.59 -6.37
CA ASP A 113 1.44 7.52 -6.91
C ASP A 113 1.42 8.77 -6.04
N ALA A 114 2.38 8.85 -5.12
CA ALA A 114 2.47 9.92 -4.14
C ALA A 114 2.60 11.31 -4.81
N ILE A 115 3.35 11.41 -5.91
CA ILE A 115 3.56 12.68 -6.61
C ILE A 115 2.26 13.11 -7.29
N ALA A 116 1.61 12.20 -8.02
CA ALA A 116 0.36 12.51 -8.69
C ALA A 116 -0.76 12.85 -7.68
N ASP A 117 -0.80 12.16 -6.54
CA ASP A 117 -1.79 12.42 -5.49
C ASP A 117 -1.51 13.71 -4.73
N ALA A 118 -0.24 14.07 -4.49
CA ALA A 118 0.13 15.36 -3.91
C ALA A 118 -0.31 16.53 -4.80
N ALA A 119 -0.16 16.39 -6.12
CA ALA A 119 -0.59 17.41 -7.08
C ALA A 119 -2.11 17.68 -7.03
N LEU A 120 -2.93 16.71 -6.62
CA LEU A 120 -4.37 16.95 -6.42
C LEU A 120 -4.65 17.97 -5.31
N PHE A 121 -3.80 18.03 -4.29
CA PHE A 121 -3.90 19.06 -3.24
C PHE A 121 -3.44 20.42 -3.73
N GLU A 122 -2.34 20.48 -4.50
CA GLU A 122 -1.82 21.73 -5.05
C GLU A 122 -2.78 22.37 -6.06
N LEU A 123 -3.48 21.54 -6.84
CA LEU A 123 -4.51 21.99 -7.79
C LEU A 123 -5.85 22.32 -7.13
N GLY A 124 -5.98 22.20 -5.81
CA GLY A 124 -7.21 22.45 -5.07
C GLY A 124 -8.33 21.43 -5.32
N LEU A 125 -8.02 20.28 -5.91
CA LEU A 125 -8.97 19.19 -6.17
C LEU A 125 -9.22 18.33 -4.92
N LEU A 126 -8.23 18.29 -4.02
CA LEU A 126 -8.34 17.73 -2.68
C LEU A 126 -7.94 18.79 -1.66
N SER A 127 -8.65 18.85 -0.54
CA SER A 127 -8.36 19.80 0.54
C SER A 127 -8.82 19.25 1.89
N GLY A 128 -8.46 19.94 2.97
CA GLY A 128 -8.84 19.59 4.34
C GLY A 128 -7.78 18.79 5.10
N ALA A 129 -7.64 19.08 6.38
CA ALA A 129 -6.61 18.49 7.25
C ALA A 129 -6.69 16.95 7.29
N ASP A 130 -7.90 16.40 7.34
CA ASP A 130 -8.14 14.95 7.33
C ASP A 130 -7.55 14.25 6.10
N ASN A 131 -7.68 14.86 4.92
CA ASN A 131 -7.16 14.29 3.68
C ASN A 131 -5.62 14.39 3.62
N ILE A 132 -5.05 15.45 4.18
CA ILE A 132 -3.60 15.62 4.32
C ILE A 132 -3.03 14.56 5.27
N VAL A 133 -3.71 14.29 6.40
CA VAL A 133 -3.34 13.21 7.33
C VAL A 133 -3.45 11.85 6.64
N ALA A 134 -4.55 11.59 5.93
CA ALA A 134 -4.71 10.35 5.17
C ALA A 134 -3.62 10.16 4.10
N TYR A 135 -3.22 11.24 3.40
CA TYR A 135 -2.11 11.22 2.45
C TYR A 135 -0.79 10.87 3.16
N HIS A 136 -0.48 11.56 4.25
CA HIS A 136 0.75 11.35 5.02
C HIS A 136 0.84 9.91 5.51
N ASP A 137 -0.24 9.36 6.03
CA ASP A 137 -0.30 7.98 6.49
C ASP A 137 -0.18 6.95 5.37
N LEU A 138 -0.76 7.24 4.19
CA LEU A 138 -0.75 6.33 3.05
C LEU A 138 0.63 6.27 2.39
N TYR A 139 1.29 7.42 2.25
CA TYR A 139 2.56 7.58 1.54
C TYR A 139 3.78 7.74 2.44
N LEU A 140 3.59 7.75 3.77
CA LEU A 140 4.64 7.87 4.78
C LEU A 140 5.53 9.11 4.60
N CYS A 141 4.98 10.18 4.01
CA CYS A 141 5.70 11.43 3.75
C CYS A 141 4.75 12.63 3.63
N GLY A 142 5.28 13.83 3.84
CA GLY A 142 4.51 15.07 3.66
C GLY A 142 4.36 15.47 2.18
N LEU A 143 3.33 16.27 1.88
CA LEU A 143 3.02 16.74 0.52
C LEU A 143 4.21 17.40 -0.18
N HIS A 144 4.98 18.24 0.51
CA HIS A 144 6.12 18.93 -0.11
C HIS A 144 7.39 18.08 -0.14
N GLN A 145 7.52 17.12 0.78
CA GLN A 145 8.69 16.25 0.88
C GLN A 145 8.78 15.28 -0.32
N ILE A 146 7.64 14.93 -0.91
CA ILE A 146 7.63 13.97 -2.01
C ILE A 146 8.39 14.46 -3.25
N TYR A 147 8.39 15.76 -3.51
CA TYR A 147 9.03 16.36 -4.68
C TYR A 147 10.56 16.38 -4.60
N THR A 148 11.12 16.28 -3.39
CA THR A 148 12.56 16.19 -3.16
C THR A 148 13.04 14.77 -2.92
N SER A 149 12.12 13.80 -2.90
CA SER A 149 12.42 12.40 -2.61
C SER A 149 12.96 11.66 -3.86
N PRO A 150 13.92 10.73 -3.70
CA PRO A 150 14.42 9.92 -4.79
C PRO A 150 13.33 9.08 -5.48
N GLN A 151 13.45 8.88 -6.79
CA GLN A 151 12.43 8.18 -7.58
C GLN A 151 12.20 6.72 -7.10
N GLU A 152 13.24 6.06 -6.63
CA GLU A 152 13.16 4.67 -6.15
C GLU A 152 12.38 4.61 -4.83
N PHE A 153 12.57 5.60 -3.95
CA PHE A 153 11.80 5.74 -2.71
C PHE A 153 10.32 6.06 -3.01
N THR A 154 10.05 7.02 -3.91
CA THR A 154 8.67 7.38 -4.28
C THR A 154 7.93 6.22 -4.94
N LYS A 155 8.62 5.41 -5.75
CA LYS A 155 8.07 4.14 -6.28
C LYS A 155 7.77 3.15 -5.15
N ALA A 156 8.67 2.98 -4.19
CA ALA A 156 8.50 2.04 -3.07
C ALA A 156 7.23 2.34 -2.26
N ILE A 157 7.04 3.60 -1.85
CA ILE A 157 5.84 4.02 -1.12
C ILE A 157 4.57 3.92 -1.99
N GLY A 158 4.66 4.08 -3.31
CA GLY A 158 3.54 3.85 -4.23
C GLY A 158 3.10 2.38 -4.28
N TYR A 159 4.05 1.44 -4.31
CA TYR A 159 3.76 0.01 -4.18
C TYR A 159 3.11 -0.30 -2.83
N TRP A 160 3.63 0.28 -1.75
CA TRP A 160 3.08 0.12 -0.41
C TRP A 160 1.66 0.66 -0.29
N ALA A 161 1.40 1.88 -0.76
CA ALA A 161 0.06 2.48 -0.77
C ALA A 161 -0.97 1.58 -1.48
N SER A 162 -0.53 0.90 -2.55
CA SER A 162 -1.38 -0.06 -3.27
C SER A 162 -1.67 -1.32 -2.48
N ILE A 163 -0.74 -1.76 -1.64
CA ILE A 163 -0.93 -2.91 -0.73
C ILE A 163 -1.82 -2.51 0.46
N ALA A 164 -1.61 -1.32 1.01
CA ALA A 164 -2.30 -0.83 2.20
C ALA A 164 -3.80 -0.59 1.99
N THR A 165 -4.21 -0.32 0.75
CA THR A 165 -5.60 0.00 0.35
C THR A 165 -6.38 -1.22 -0.15
N VAL A 166 -5.82 -2.40 0.04
CA VAL A 166 -6.45 -3.68 -0.28
C VAL A 166 -6.73 -4.40 1.03
N ASP A 167 -7.95 -4.90 1.21
CA ASP A 167 -8.33 -5.70 2.36
C ASP A 167 -7.37 -6.88 2.54
N ALA A 168 -6.80 -7.00 3.74
CA ALA A 168 -5.88 -8.08 4.04
C ALA A 168 -6.63 -9.39 4.21
N THR A 169 -6.17 -10.43 3.52
CA THR A 169 -6.65 -11.80 3.73
C THR A 169 -5.54 -12.65 4.32
N THR A 170 -5.90 -13.76 4.94
CA THR A 170 -4.93 -14.76 5.43
C THR A 170 -4.07 -15.33 4.31
N ALA A 171 -4.57 -15.35 3.07
CA ALA A 171 -3.83 -15.86 1.91
C ALA A 171 -2.68 -14.94 1.48
N SER A 172 -2.79 -13.63 1.71
CA SER A 172 -1.74 -12.65 1.35
C SER A 172 -0.82 -12.27 2.51
N GLU A 173 -1.09 -12.74 3.72
CA GLU A 173 -0.36 -12.36 4.95
C GLU A 173 1.16 -12.49 4.82
N ARG A 174 1.65 -13.65 4.37
CA ARG A 174 3.09 -13.88 4.17
C ARG A 174 3.70 -12.87 3.19
N HIS A 175 3.01 -12.58 2.09
CA HIS A 175 3.48 -11.62 1.09
C HIS A 175 3.50 -10.19 1.65
N ARG A 176 2.54 -9.85 2.51
CA ARG A 176 2.45 -8.52 3.16
C ARG A 176 3.58 -8.31 4.17
N VAL A 177 3.93 -9.33 4.94
CA VAL A 177 5.10 -9.30 5.84
C VAL A 177 6.38 -9.05 5.05
N GLU A 178 6.60 -9.83 3.99
CA GLU A 178 7.78 -9.67 3.13
C GLU A 178 7.82 -8.29 2.42
N ALA A 179 6.65 -7.76 2.04
CA ALA A 179 6.55 -6.44 1.45
C ALA A 179 6.90 -5.34 2.45
N LEU A 180 6.49 -5.48 3.71
CA LEU A 180 6.84 -4.57 4.79
C LEU A 180 8.35 -4.59 5.08
N GLU A 181 8.98 -5.76 5.06
CA GLU A 181 10.44 -5.89 5.19
C GLU A 181 11.17 -5.15 4.05
N CYS A 182 10.73 -5.35 2.81
CA CYS A 182 11.28 -4.64 1.66
C CYS A 182 11.14 -3.12 1.83
N LEU A 183 9.96 -2.63 2.20
CA LEU A 183 9.72 -1.21 2.43
C LEU A 183 10.57 -0.65 3.57
N THR A 184 10.68 -1.39 4.68
CA THR A 184 11.46 -0.99 5.85
C THR A 184 12.94 -0.88 5.50
N SER A 185 13.47 -1.81 4.70
CA SER A 185 14.84 -1.73 4.18
C SER A 185 15.07 -0.46 3.35
N ILE A 186 14.18 -0.18 2.39
CA ILE A 186 14.28 1.00 1.52
C ILE A 186 14.15 2.30 2.33
N THR A 187 13.22 2.33 3.28
CA THR A 187 12.98 3.50 4.14
C THR A 187 14.16 3.72 5.10
N GLY A 188 14.74 2.65 5.64
CA GLY A 188 15.95 2.72 6.46
C GLY A 188 17.13 3.32 5.70
N LEU A 189 17.34 2.91 4.44
CA LEU A 189 18.36 3.51 3.58
C LEU A 189 18.11 5.01 3.37
N TRP A 190 16.88 5.40 3.03
CA TRP A 190 16.53 6.81 2.83
C TRP A 190 16.68 7.66 4.10
N ASN A 191 16.35 7.11 5.27
CA ASN A 191 16.50 7.81 6.53
C ASN A 191 17.96 7.99 6.95
N ASN A 192 18.86 7.09 6.50
CA ASN A 192 20.29 7.13 6.80
C ASN A 192 21.11 7.96 5.80
N THR A 193 20.48 8.46 4.72
CA THR A 193 21.14 9.28 3.70
C THR A 193 20.75 10.75 3.83
N LEU A 194 21.70 11.66 3.59
CA LEU A 194 21.47 13.10 3.68
C LEU A 194 20.95 13.67 2.36
N THR A 195 21.34 13.06 1.23
CA THR A 195 20.99 13.52 -0.12
C THR A 195 20.36 12.41 -0.98
N ALA A 196 19.69 12.82 -2.06
CA ALA A 196 19.10 11.87 -3.01
C ALA A 196 20.19 11.09 -3.79
N GLU A 197 21.35 11.70 -3.99
CA GLU A 197 22.51 11.14 -4.66
C GLU A 197 23.17 10.05 -3.81
N GLU A 198 23.38 10.31 -2.52
CA GLU A 198 23.86 9.30 -1.56
C GLU A 198 22.92 8.11 -1.46
N PHE A 199 21.62 8.38 -1.43
CA PHE A 199 20.62 7.34 -1.46
C PHE A 199 20.75 6.49 -2.73
N LYS A 200 20.77 7.12 -3.92
CA LYS A 200 20.89 6.39 -5.19
C LYS A 200 22.15 5.54 -5.23
N ALA A 201 23.29 6.06 -4.76
CA ALA A 201 24.54 5.31 -4.69
C ALA A 201 24.41 4.08 -3.77
N SER A 202 23.79 4.26 -2.60
CA SER A 202 23.52 3.17 -1.63
C SER A 202 22.44 2.19 -2.11
N PHE A 203 21.59 2.62 -3.03
CA PHE A 203 20.51 1.84 -3.60
C PHE A 203 20.97 0.92 -4.74
N VAL A 204 22.16 1.14 -5.31
CA VAL A 204 22.67 0.33 -6.42
C VAL A 204 22.76 -1.14 -6.00
N GLY A 205 22.17 -2.03 -6.82
CA GLY A 205 22.13 -3.46 -6.54
C GLY A 205 21.07 -3.89 -5.52
N ASN A 206 20.31 -2.95 -4.93
CA ASN A 206 19.21 -3.26 -4.04
C ASN A 206 18.03 -3.86 -4.82
N THR A 207 17.70 -5.12 -4.52
CA THR A 207 16.59 -5.85 -5.17
C THR A 207 15.25 -5.64 -4.49
N SER A 208 15.19 -4.96 -3.34
CA SER A 208 13.99 -4.79 -2.52
C SER A 208 12.89 -4.05 -3.27
N LEU A 209 13.21 -3.05 -4.10
CA LEU A 209 12.19 -2.36 -4.89
C LEU A 209 11.56 -3.27 -5.94
N TYR A 210 12.38 -4.07 -6.62
CA TYR A 210 11.89 -5.07 -7.57
C TYR A 210 11.02 -6.11 -6.84
N ARG A 211 11.47 -6.59 -5.68
CA ARG A 211 10.71 -7.55 -4.89
C ARG A 211 9.38 -6.97 -4.40
N LEU A 212 9.38 -5.73 -3.90
CA LEU A 212 8.19 -5.02 -3.46
C LEU A 212 7.18 -4.83 -4.59
N ARG A 213 7.64 -4.58 -5.82
CA ARG A 213 6.78 -4.55 -7.01
C ARG A 213 6.07 -5.88 -7.24
N GLU A 214 6.82 -6.98 -7.22
CA GLU A 214 6.26 -8.32 -7.45
C GLU A 214 5.29 -8.74 -6.34
N LEU A 215 5.64 -8.44 -5.08
CA LEU A 215 4.76 -8.68 -3.94
C LEU A 215 3.46 -7.85 -4.03
N SER A 216 3.55 -6.59 -4.41
CA SER A 216 2.38 -5.73 -4.65
C SER A 216 1.42 -6.34 -5.66
N ARG A 217 1.94 -6.82 -6.81
CA ARG A 217 1.14 -7.54 -7.82
C ARG A 217 0.50 -8.81 -7.25
N SER A 218 1.28 -9.62 -6.55
CA SER A 218 0.82 -10.88 -5.96
C SER A 218 -0.32 -10.65 -4.97
N ILE A 219 -0.14 -9.71 -4.03
CA ILE A 219 -1.14 -9.36 -3.00
C ILE A 219 -2.43 -8.87 -3.64
N ILE A 220 -2.35 -7.92 -4.58
CA ILE A 220 -3.53 -7.39 -5.26
C ILE A 220 -4.28 -8.51 -5.99
N ARG A 221 -3.55 -9.44 -6.64
CA ARG A 221 -4.16 -10.59 -7.32
C ARG A 221 -4.85 -11.55 -6.36
N ILE A 222 -4.22 -11.85 -5.22
CA ILE A 222 -4.77 -12.73 -4.19
C ILE A 222 -6.05 -12.13 -3.59
N ASP A 223 -5.98 -10.86 -3.18
CA ASP A 223 -7.01 -10.26 -2.33
C ASP A 223 -8.17 -9.62 -3.12
N ARG A 224 -7.92 -9.09 -4.33
CA ARG A 224 -9.00 -8.53 -5.18
C ARG A 224 -9.52 -9.54 -6.22
N GLY A 225 -8.82 -10.65 -6.44
CA GLY A 225 -9.19 -11.67 -7.41
C GLY A 225 -9.44 -11.12 -8.83
N SER A 226 -10.34 -11.75 -9.58
CA SER A 226 -10.73 -11.35 -10.94
C SER A 226 -11.54 -10.05 -11.04
N LYS A 227 -11.95 -9.46 -9.91
CA LYS A 227 -12.70 -8.19 -9.88
C LYS A 227 -11.83 -6.98 -10.20
N TYR A 228 -10.51 -7.12 -10.05
CA TYR A 228 -9.57 -6.07 -10.40
C TYR A 228 -9.27 -6.09 -11.90
N ARG A 229 -9.83 -5.12 -12.64
CA ARG A 229 -9.61 -4.94 -14.09
C ARG A 229 -8.27 -4.26 -14.45
N GLY A 230 -7.30 -4.23 -13.53
CA GLY A 230 -5.93 -3.74 -13.74
C GLY A 230 -4.89 -4.84 -13.49
N TYR A 231 -3.73 -4.79 -14.14
CA TYR A 231 -2.80 -5.92 -14.29
C TYR A 231 -3.42 -7.22 -14.85
N VAL A 232 -3.83 -7.14 -16.10
CA VAL A 232 -4.17 -8.33 -16.90
C VAL A 232 -2.87 -8.89 -17.50
N GLU A 233 -2.39 -10.02 -16.96
CA GLU A 233 -1.72 -11.02 -17.80
C GLU A 233 -2.83 -11.72 -18.58
N GLY A 234 -3.13 -11.20 -19.77
CA GLY A 234 -4.04 -11.90 -20.67
C GLY A 234 -3.32 -13.14 -21.15
N LYS A 235 -3.63 -14.30 -20.57
CA LYS A 235 -3.68 -15.49 -21.41
C LYS A 235 -4.77 -15.20 -22.45
N VAL A 236 -4.37 -15.15 -23.71
CA VAL A 236 -5.30 -15.19 -24.82
C VAL A 236 -6.04 -16.51 -24.67
N ASP A 237 -7.29 -16.47 -24.23
CA ASP A 237 -8.21 -17.54 -24.56
C ASP A 237 -8.35 -17.51 -26.08
N SER A 238 -7.74 -18.50 -26.73
CA SER A 238 -7.96 -18.85 -28.12
C SER A 238 -9.35 -19.47 -28.26
N GLY A 239 -10.38 -18.68 -27.97
CA GLY A 239 -11.78 -19.07 -28.05
C GLY A 239 -12.51 -18.20 -29.06
N ASP A 240 -12.92 -18.85 -30.16
CA ASP A 240 -13.92 -18.43 -31.13
C ASP A 240 -13.56 -17.30 -32.09
N VAL A 241 -12.63 -17.66 -33.00
CA VAL A 241 -12.76 -17.26 -34.41
C VAL A 241 -13.88 -18.12 -34.99
N ASN A 242 -15.10 -17.61 -35.01
CA ASN A 242 -16.17 -17.91 -35.98
C ASN A 242 -17.48 -17.31 -35.48
N ASN A 243 -17.76 -16.08 -35.92
CA ASN A 243 -19.10 -15.64 -36.29
C ASN A 243 -18.93 -14.37 -37.11
N LEU A 244 -18.53 -14.59 -38.37
CA LEU A 244 -18.64 -13.61 -39.43
C LEU A 244 -20.13 -13.57 -39.82
N GLU A 245 -20.94 -12.79 -39.10
CA GLU A 245 -22.22 -12.37 -39.66
C GLU A 245 -21.91 -11.34 -40.75
N GLN A 246 -22.01 -11.82 -42.00
CA GLN A 246 -22.14 -10.98 -43.18
C GLN A 246 -23.45 -10.18 -43.06
N SER A 247 -23.34 -8.87 -42.82
CA SER A 247 -24.40 -7.93 -43.19
C SER A 247 -23.78 -6.60 -43.61
N ASP A 248 -23.83 -6.36 -44.91
CA ASP A 248 -23.93 -5.07 -45.62
C ASP A 248 -23.43 -5.36 -47.04
N GLY A 249 -24.13 -5.07 -48.11
CA GLY A 249 -25.19 -4.10 -48.28
C GLY A 249 -25.04 -3.59 -49.71
N THR A 250 -26.16 -3.56 -50.42
CA THR A 250 -26.50 -2.52 -51.39
C THR A 250 -25.53 -2.30 -52.55
N GLU A 251 -25.97 -2.86 -53.69
CA GLU A 251 -25.58 -2.49 -55.05
C GLU A 251 -25.62 -0.98 -55.27
N TRP A 252 -24.53 -0.45 -55.83
CA TRP A 252 -24.56 0.72 -56.71
C TRP A 252 -23.91 0.30 -58.02
N GLY A 253 -24.73 0.21 -59.07
CA GLY A 253 -24.38 -0.17 -60.43
C GLY A 253 -25.62 -0.46 -61.25
#